data_AF-A0A2N3DYD7-F1
#
_entry.id   AF-A0A2N3DYD7-F1
#
_cell.length_a   1.000
_cell.length_b   1.000
_cell.length_c   1.000
_cell.angle_alpha   90.00
_cell.angle_beta   90.00
_cell.angle_gamma   90.00
#
_symmetry.space_group_name_H-M   'P 1'
#
loop_
_entity.id
_entity.type
_entity.pdbx_description
1 polymer ?
#
loop_
_entity_poly.entity_id
_entity_poly.type
_entity_poly.pdbx_seq_one_letter_code
_entity_poly.pdbx_strand_id
1 'polypeptide(L)'
;VMPCATGEEVLAGLLDAIVDRIADILERVQGDVDALSREVFDQEGRARKDYKAILTRIGRSYALTSQARDSLVSFGRLVSFVARPSDAKRSKTTERGFKTIAGDIASLGDHASFLANNIGFTLDATLGLINNEQTSIIKIFSVAAVVFLPPTLIASIYGMNFEFMPELSWVYGYPLSLVLMVIFAILPYVFFKYRGWL
;
A
#
# COMPACT_ATOMS: atom_id res chain seq x y z
N VAL A 1 -11.24 10.45 38.51
CA VAL A 1 -12.68 10.11 38.65
C VAL A 1 -13.40 11.34 39.18
N MET A 2 -14.20 12.00 38.35
CA MET A 2 -15.04 13.12 38.80
C MET A 2 -16.14 12.60 39.75
N PRO A 3 -16.55 13.36 40.78
CA PRO A 3 -17.74 13.02 41.55
C PRO A 3 -18.97 13.02 40.62
N CYS A 4 -19.72 11.92 40.56
CA CYS A 4 -20.93 11.80 39.75
C CYS A 4 -22.15 12.26 40.56
N ALA A 5 -22.26 13.55 40.85
CA ALA A 5 -23.36 14.10 41.65
C ALA A 5 -24.48 14.69 40.79
N THR A 6 -24.18 15.09 39.56
CA THR A 6 -25.11 15.74 38.62
C THR A 6 -25.12 15.09 37.24
N GLY A 7 -26.23 15.24 36.49
CA GLY A 7 -26.36 14.68 35.14
C GLY A 7 -25.29 15.18 34.15
N GLU A 8 -24.81 16.42 34.32
CA GLU A 8 -23.72 16.97 33.51
C GLU A 8 -22.37 16.31 33.81
N GLU A 9 -22.09 15.98 35.07
CA GLU A 9 -20.87 15.26 35.46
C GLU A 9 -20.89 13.82 34.95
N VAL A 10 -22.07 13.18 34.95
CA VAL A 10 -22.24 11.84 34.35
C VAL A 10 -21.99 11.89 32.84
N LEU A 11 -22.55 12.89 32.13
CA LEU A 11 -22.30 13.07 30.70
C LEU A 11 -20.82 13.32 30.40
N ALA A 12 -20.17 14.20 31.17
CA ALA A 12 -18.74 14.46 31.03
C ALA A 12 -17.91 13.20 31.24
N GLY A 13 -18.19 12.42 32.29
CA GLY A 13 -17.47 11.16 32.56
C GLY A 13 -17.71 10.08 31.49
N LEU A 14 -18.91 10.00 30.91
CA LEU A 14 -19.18 9.09 29.80
C LEU A 14 -18.42 9.51 28.53
N LEU A 15 -18.38 10.80 28.21
CA LEU A 15 -17.63 11.30 27.07
C LEU A 15 -16.13 11.07 27.25
N ASP A 16 -15.59 11.34 28.43
CA ASP A 16 -14.19 11.07 28.81
C ASP A 16 -13.84 9.60 28.56
N ALA A 17 -14.64 8.66 29.10
CA ALA A 17 -14.43 7.22 28.91
C ALA A 17 -14.54 6.77 27.44
N ILE A 18 -15.40 7.39 26.64
CA ILE A 18 -15.51 7.09 25.21
C ILE A 18 -14.28 7.62 24.45
N VAL A 19 -13.80 8.82 24.78
CA VAL A 19 -12.62 9.42 24.17
C VAL A 19 -11.37 8.60 24.50
N ASP A 20 -11.20 8.17 25.75
CA ASP A 20 -10.15 7.24 26.16
C ASP A 20 -10.21 5.94 25.36
N ARG A 21 -11.41 5.39 25.16
CA ARG A 21 -11.58 4.16 24.36
C ARG A 21 -11.19 4.36 22.90
N ILE A 22 -11.44 5.53 22.34
CA ILE A 22 -11.00 5.85 20.98
C ILE A 22 -9.47 5.97 20.92
N ALA A 23 -8.84 6.57 21.94
CA ALA A 23 -7.39 6.64 22.05
C ALA A 23 -6.76 5.23 22.03
N ASP A 24 -7.28 4.29 22.85
CA ASP A 24 -6.83 2.89 22.85
C ASP A 24 -6.92 2.24 21.45
N ILE A 25 -8.00 2.52 20.71
CA ILE A 25 -8.20 1.98 19.37
C ILE A 25 -7.15 2.55 18.40
N LEU A 26 -6.93 3.86 18.44
CA LEU A 26 -5.94 4.52 17.57
C LEU A 26 -4.53 4.01 17.86
N GLU A 27 -4.16 3.84 19.14
CA GLU A 27 -2.86 3.30 19.54
C GLU A 27 -2.66 1.86 19.04
N ARG A 28 -3.69 1.02 19.16
CA ARG A 28 -3.65 -0.35 18.62
C ARG A 28 -3.48 -0.35 17.11
N VAL A 29 -4.20 0.51 16.39
CA VAL A 29 -4.07 0.61 14.93
C VAL A 29 -2.69 1.12 14.55
N GLN A 30 -2.11 2.08 15.29
CA GLN A 30 -0.73 2.51 15.07
C GLN A 30 0.25 1.34 15.19
N GLY A 31 0.13 0.51 16.23
CA GLY A 31 0.95 -0.70 16.38
C GLY A 31 0.81 -1.68 15.22
N ASP A 32 -0.42 -1.89 14.72
CA ASP A 32 -0.69 -2.74 13.56
C ASP A 32 -0.06 -2.18 12.28
N VAL A 33 -0.10 -0.85 12.08
CA VAL A 33 0.48 -0.16 10.92
C VAL A 33 2.01 -0.19 10.96
N ASP A 34 2.61 0.00 12.13
CA ASP A 34 4.07 -0.11 12.31
C ASP A 34 4.55 -1.54 12.01
N ALA A 35 3.78 -2.56 12.42
CA ALA A 35 4.08 -3.94 12.08
C ALA A 35 3.94 -4.21 10.58
N LEU A 36 2.88 -3.71 9.94
CA LEU A 36 2.68 -3.81 8.48
C LEU A 36 3.79 -3.11 7.70
N SER A 37 4.19 -1.92 8.11
CA SER A 37 5.30 -1.18 7.50
C SER A 37 6.58 -2.00 7.53
N ARG A 38 6.96 -2.54 8.70
CA ARG A 38 8.12 -3.44 8.82
C ARG A 38 8.00 -4.67 7.92
N GLU A 39 6.84 -5.32 7.87
CA GLU A 39 6.59 -6.48 7.02
C GLU A 39 6.71 -6.15 5.52
N VAL A 40 6.27 -4.97 5.10
CA VAL A 40 6.37 -4.48 3.71
C VAL A 40 7.81 -4.17 3.34
N PHE A 41 8.58 -3.53 4.23
CA PHE A 41 9.96 -3.09 3.96
C PHE A 41 11.04 -4.13 4.25
N ASP A 42 10.75 -5.19 5.01
CA ASP A 42 11.73 -6.25 5.30
C ASP A 42 12.07 -7.05 4.02
N GLN A 43 13.25 -6.82 3.45
CA GLN A 43 13.71 -7.49 2.23
C GLN A 43 14.53 -8.77 2.50
N GLU A 44 14.83 -9.09 3.76
CA GLU A 44 15.73 -10.21 4.10
C GLU A 44 15.00 -11.56 4.23
N GLY A 45 13.67 -11.54 4.35
CA GLY A 45 12.83 -12.73 4.37
C GLY A 45 12.75 -13.42 3.00
N ARG A 46 13.41 -14.59 2.85
CA ARG A 46 13.35 -15.44 1.64
C ARG A 46 11.95 -15.99 1.28
N ALA A 47 10.92 -15.65 2.05
CA ALA A 47 9.55 -16.11 1.83
C ALA A 47 8.79 -15.13 0.93
N ARG A 48 8.05 -15.66 -0.05
CA ARG A 48 7.15 -14.87 -0.90
C ARG A 48 6.12 -14.15 -0.03
N LYS A 49 6.09 -12.82 -0.10
CA LYS A 49 5.14 -12.00 0.68
C LYS A 49 3.72 -12.21 0.16
N ASP A 50 2.78 -12.41 1.08
CA ASP A 50 1.35 -12.41 0.74
C ASP A 50 0.82 -10.98 0.73
N TYR A 51 1.06 -10.30 -0.38
CA TYR A 51 0.59 -8.92 -0.58
C TYR A 51 -0.93 -8.79 -0.43
N LYS A 52 -1.72 -9.82 -0.71
CA LYS A 52 -3.18 -9.78 -0.55
C LYS A 52 -3.56 -9.71 0.93
N ALA A 53 -2.90 -10.51 1.78
CA ALA A 53 -3.10 -10.46 3.22
C ALA A 53 -2.70 -9.09 3.81
N ILE A 54 -1.55 -8.55 3.38
CA ILE A 54 -1.07 -7.22 3.78
C ILE A 54 -2.08 -6.13 3.41
N LEU A 55 -2.52 -6.09 2.15
CA LEU A 55 -3.51 -5.11 1.68
C LEU A 55 -4.84 -5.18 2.45
N THR A 56 -5.29 -6.39 2.81
CA THR A 56 -6.50 -6.58 3.62
C THR A 56 -6.35 -6.00 5.02
N ARG A 57 -5.18 -6.18 5.65
CA ARG A 57 -4.89 -5.63 7.00
C ARG A 57 -4.73 -4.10 6.96
N ILE A 58 -4.10 -3.56 5.92
CA ILE A 58 -4.04 -2.11 5.66
C ILE A 58 -5.46 -1.54 5.55
N GLY A 59 -6.32 -2.16 4.73
CA GLY A 59 -7.71 -1.72 4.57
C GLY A 59 -8.52 -1.74 5.86
N ARG A 60 -8.35 -2.77 6.71
CA ARG A 60 -8.99 -2.84 8.04
C ARG A 60 -8.50 -1.73 8.97
N SER A 61 -7.18 -1.48 9.00
CA SER A 61 -6.57 -0.41 9.79
C SER A 61 -7.12 0.96 9.38
N TYR A 62 -7.18 1.21 8.07
CA TYR A 62 -7.78 2.43 7.52
C TYR A 62 -9.24 2.62 7.93
N ALA A 63 -10.06 1.57 7.82
CA ALA A 63 -11.47 1.63 8.19
C ALA A 63 -11.67 1.95 9.69
N LEU A 64 -10.87 1.34 10.57
CA LEU A 64 -10.91 1.63 12.01
C LEU A 64 -10.48 3.07 12.32
N THR A 65 -9.39 3.54 11.71
CA THR A 65 -8.94 4.94 11.87
C THR A 65 -9.99 5.93 11.37
N SER A 66 -10.64 5.65 10.23
CA SER A 66 -11.72 6.49 9.69
C SER A 66 -12.92 6.53 10.63
N GLN A 67 -13.36 5.38 11.14
CA GLN A 67 -14.49 5.30 12.07
C GLN A 67 -14.18 6.03 13.40
N ALA A 68 -12.95 5.89 13.91
CA ALA A 68 -12.49 6.62 15.10
C ALA A 68 -12.52 8.13 14.85
N ARG A 69 -11.99 8.59 13.71
CA ARG A 69 -12.00 10.01 13.32
C ARG A 69 -13.41 10.58 13.19
N ASP A 70 -14.32 9.87 12.52
CA ASP A 70 -15.72 10.31 12.37
C ASP A 70 -16.45 10.39 13.71
N SER A 71 -16.14 9.46 14.62
CA SER A 71 -16.65 9.47 15.99
C SER A 71 -16.13 10.68 16.76
N LEU A 72 -14.83 10.97 16.70
CA LEU A 72 -14.21 12.16 17.32
C LEU A 72 -14.82 13.46 16.79
N VAL A 73 -15.04 13.59 15.48
CA VAL A 73 -15.71 14.76 14.89
C VAL A 73 -17.13 14.92 15.46
N SER A 74 -17.88 13.82 15.57
CA SER A 74 -19.23 13.83 16.12
C SER A 74 -19.24 14.23 17.60
N PHE A 75 -18.34 13.66 18.41
CA PHE A 75 -18.20 14.04 19.81
C PHE A 75 -17.71 15.48 19.99
N GLY A 76 -16.81 15.95 19.14
CA GLY A 76 -16.34 17.35 19.16
C GLY A 76 -17.48 18.34 18.93
N ARG A 77 -18.43 18.01 18.03
CA ARG A 77 -19.66 18.81 17.84
C ARG A 77 -20.56 18.78 19.07
N LEU A 78 -20.72 17.63 19.71
CA LEU A 78 -21.50 17.50 20.95
C LEU A 78 -20.89 18.32 22.08
N VAL A 79 -19.58 18.21 22.31
CA VAL A 79 -18.87 18.97 23.34
C VAL A 79 -18.95 20.47 23.04
N SER A 80 -18.80 20.88 21.77
CA SER A 80 -18.96 22.28 21.36
C SER A 80 -20.37 22.82 21.58
N PHE A 81 -21.40 21.98 21.41
CA PHE A 81 -22.79 22.34 21.71
C PHE A 81 -22.99 22.50 23.22
N VAL A 82 -22.51 21.54 24.01
CA VAL A 82 -22.61 21.60 25.47
C VAL A 82 -21.84 22.79 26.03
N ALA A 83 -20.65 23.10 25.50
CA ALA A 83 -19.82 24.22 25.95
C ALA A 83 -20.41 25.61 25.65
N ARG A 84 -21.54 25.72 24.93
CA ARG A 84 -22.21 27.01 24.74
C ARG A 84 -22.70 27.57 26.09
N PRO A 85 -22.59 28.89 26.31
CA PRO A 85 -23.13 29.53 27.51
C PRO A 85 -24.63 29.26 27.58
N SER A 86 -25.09 28.65 28.67
CA SER A 86 -26.51 28.47 28.98
C SER A 86 -26.90 29.38 30.15
N ASP A 87 -28.17 29.79 30.21
CA ASP A 87 -28.70 30.58 31.33
C ASP A 87 -28.63 29.85 32.69
N ALA A 88 -28.46 28.53 32.67
CA ALA A 88 -28.23 27.72 33.87
C ALA A 88 -26.78 27.86 34.38
N LYS A 89 -26.62 28.20 35.68
CA LYS A 89 -25.31 28.23 36.35
C LYS A 89 -24.71 26.82 36.42
N ARG A 90 -23.72 26.54 35.58
CA ARG A 90 -22.88 25.33 35.70
C ARG A 90 -21.81 25.47 36.76
N SER A 91 -21.38 24.33 37.30
CA SER A 91 -20.20 24.25 38.14
C SER A 91 -18.94 24.52 37.30
N LYS A 92 -18.00 25.30 37.86
CA LYS A 92 -16.69 25.55 37.23
C LYS A 92 -15.91 24.25 36.95
N THR A 93 -16.16 23.20 37.74
CA THR A 93 -15.52 21.88 37.56
C THR A 93 -15.98 21.22 36.26
N THR A 94 -17.29 21.22 36.00
CA THR A 94 -17.90 20.62 34.80
C THR A 94 -17.47 21.34 33.53
N GLU A 95 -17.43 22.68 33.57
CA GLU A 95 -16.98 23.51 32.44
C GLU A 95 -15.52 23.24 32.07
N ARG A 96 -14.65 23.10 33.09
CA ARG A 96 -13.25 22.69 32.89
C ARG A 96 -13.14 21.27 32.32
N GLY A 97 -14.00 20.35 32.75
CA GLY A 97 -14.08 18.98 32.23
C GLY A 97 -14.34 18.95 30.73
N PHE A 98 -15.43 19.58 30.29
CA PHE A 98 -15.76 19.66 28.86
C PHE A 98 -14.66 20.34 28.02
N LYS A 99 -13.99 21.36 28.55
CA LYS A 99 -12.87 22.00 27.86
C LYS A 99 -11.67 21.06 27.70
N THR A 100 -11.41 20.20 28.68
CA THR A 100 -10.34 19.19 28.62
C THR A 100 -10.67 18.16 27.55
N ILE A 101 -11.87 17.58 27.63
CA ILE A 101 -12.37 16.60 26.63
C ILE A 101 -12.35 17.19 25.21
N ALA A 102 -12.70 18.46 25.02
CA ALA A 102 -12.62 19.12 23.72
C ALA A 102 -11.19 19.15 23.17
N GLY A 103 -10.20 19.41 24.04
CA GLY A 103 -8.78 19.39 23.68
C GLY A 103 -8.32 18.00 23.30
N ASP A 104 -8.72 16.98 24.08
CA ASP A 104 -8.35 15.59 23.82
C ASP A 104 -8.96 15.10 22.50
N ILE A 105 -10.22 15.43 22.21
CA ILE A 105 -10.87 15.12 20.94
C ILE A 105 -10.13 15.75 19.76
N ALA A 106 -9.71 17.02 19.87
CA ALA A 106 -8.97 17.70 18.82
C ALA A 106 -7.60 17.02 18.59
N SER A 107 -6.85 16.77 19.66
CA SER A 107 -5.54 16.10 19.60
C SER A 107 -5.64 14.69 19.00
N LEU A 108 -6.64 13.90 19.40
CA LEU A 108 -6.85 12.56 18.85
C LEU A 108 -7.34 12.62 17.40
N GLY A 109 -8.09 13.65 17.00
CA GLY A 109 -8.51 13.86 15.62
C GLY A 109 -7.32 14.16 14.68
N ASP A 110 -6.38 14.97 15.16
CA ASP A 110 -5.12 15.25 14.46
C ASP A 110 -4.27 13.97 14.38
N HIS A 111 -4.18 13.21 15.48
CA HIS A 111 -3.46 11.94 15.52
C HIS A 111 -4.07 10.89 14.56
N ALA A 112 -5.39 10.76 14.52
CA ALA A 112 -6.07 9.88 13.57
C ALA A 112 -5.81 10.29 12.11
N SER A 113 -5.72 11.59 11.84
CA SER A 113 -5.40 12.11 10.50
C SER A 113 -3.94 11.80 10.12
N PHE A 114 -3.00 11.93 11.06
CA PHE A 114 -1.61 11.51 10.87
C PHE A 114 -1.50 10.00 10.60
N LEU A 115 -2.21 9.18 11.38
CA LEU A 115 -2.23 7.73 11.22
C LEU A 115 -2.82 7.32 9.86
N ALA A 116 -3.89 7.98 9.40
CA ALA A 116 -4.46 7.75 8.06
C ALA A 116 -3.44 8.03 6.94
N ASN A 117 -2.64 9.08 7.07
CA ASN A 117 -1.57 9.38 6.10
C ASN A 117 -0.47 8.31 6.11
N ASN A 118 -0.07 7.82 7.29
CA ASN A 118 0.91 6.72 7.39
C ASN A 118 0.38 5.40 6.80
N ILE A 119 -0.91 5.11 6.99
CA ILE A 119 -1.57 3.98 6.34
C ILE A 119 -1.54 4.14 4.81
N GLY A 120 -1.83 5.35 4.32
CA GLY A 120 -1.73 5.69 2.90
C GLY A 120 -0.32 5.48 2.33
N PHE A 121 0.70 6.00 3.02
CA PHE A 121 2.10 5.77 2.65
C PHE A 121 2.46 4.28 2.58
N THR A 122 2.00 3.49 3.55
CA THR A 122 2.25 2.04 3.60
C THR A 122 1.53 1.32 2.44
N LEU A 123 0.30 1.72 2.11
CA LEU A 123 -0.44 1.21 0.96
C LEU A 123 0.32 1.49 -0.35
N ASP A 124 0.72 2.74 -0.56
CA ASP A 124 1.43 3.15 -1.78
C ASP A 124 2.77 2.44 -1.93
N ALA A 125 3.53 2.30 -0.84
CA ALA A 125 4.77 1.52 -0.81
C ALA A 125 4.51 0.05 -1.17
N THR A 126 3.45 -0.56 -0.62
CA THR A 126 3.07 -1.94 -0.92
C THR A 126 2.74 -2.12 -2.40
N LEU A 127 1.93 -1.21 -2.97
CA LEU A 127 1.60 -1.24 -4.40
C LEU A 127 2.84 -1.02 -5.27
N GLY A 128 3.76 -0.15 -4.86
CA GLY A 128 5.04 0.06 -5.51
C GLY A 128 5.90 -1.21 -5.56
N LEU A 129 5.96 -1.98 -4.48
CA LEU A 129 6.67 -3.27 -4.45
C LEU A 129 6.01 -4.31 -5.35
N ILE A 130 4.67 -4.42 -5.33
CA ILE A 130 3.94 -5.33 -6.24
C ILE A 130 4.23 -4.99 -7.69
N ASN A 131 4.18 -3.70 -8.05
CA ASN A 131 4.47 -3.25 -9.40
C ASN A 131 5.93 -3.53 -9.79
N ASN A 132 6.87 -3.41 -8.86
CA ASN A 132 8.27 -3.75 -9.11
C ASN A 132 8.46 -5.26 -9.38
N GLU A 133 7.81 -6.13 -8.60
CA GLU A 133 7.81 -7.57 -8.86
C GLU A 133 7.20 -7.91 -10.23
N GLN A 134 6.04 -7.34 -10.54
CA GLN A 134 5.39 -7.55 -11.85
C GLN A 134 6.25 -7.06 -13.01
N THR A 135 6.87 -5.89 -12.86
CA THR A 135 7.78 -5.33 -13.86
C THR A 135 8.99 -6.24 -14.07
N SER A 136 9.55 -6.80 -12.99
CA SER A 136 10.66 -7.76 -13.08
C SER A 136 10.25 -9.02 -13.86
N ILE A 137 9.07 -9.57 -13.58
CA ILE A 137 8.52 -10.73 -14.31
C ILE A 137 8.33 -10.40 -15.80
N ILE A 138 7.71 -9.27 -16.13
CA ILE A 138 7.48 -8.84 -17.52
C ILE A 138 8.82 -8.64 -18.26
N LYS A 139 9.83 -8.07 -17.60
CA LYS A 139 11.18 -7.90 -18.15
C LYS A 139 11.76 -9.24 -18.57
N ILE A 140 11.67 -10.27 -17.73
CA ILE A 140 12.19 -11.61 -18.04
C ILE A 140 11.51 -12.19 -19.29
N PHE A 141 10.18 -12.14 -19.36
CA PHE A 141 9.44 -12.64 -20.54
C PHE A 141 9.74 -11.84 -21.81
N SER A 142 9.88 -10.53 -21.69
CA SER A 142 10.24 -9.66 -22.82
C SER A 142 11.62 -9.99 -23.37
N VAL A 143 12.61 -10.17 -22.48
CA VAL A 143 13.97 -10.58 -22.88
C VAL A 143 13.94 -11.95 -23.55
N ALA A 144 13.23 -12.92 -22.98
CA ALA A 144 13.08 -14.25 -23.58
C ALA A 144 12.45 -14.15 -24.99
N ALA A 145 11.38 -13.37 -25.17
CA ALA A 145 10.75 -13.19 -26.47
C ALA A 145 11.71 -12.58 -27.51
N VAL A 146 12.46 -11.53 -27.15
CA VAL A 146 13.42 -10.90 -28.07
C VAL A 146 14.55 -11.86 -28.46
N VAL A 147 14.98 -12.74 -27.55
CA VAL A 147 16.00 -13.76 -27.82
C VAL A 147 15.48 -14.89 -28.73
N PHE A 148 14.24 -15.34 -28.54
CA PHE A 148 13.72 -16.52 -29.25
C PHE A 148 12.91 -16.22 -30.52
N LEU A 149 12.24 -15.06 -30.63
CA LEU A 149 11.38 -14.75 -31.78
C LEU A 149 12.13 -14.67 -33.11
N PRO A 150 13.30 -14.00 -33.24
CA PRO A 150 13.99 -13.91 -34.52
C PRO A 150 14.50 -15.27 -35.03
N PRO A 151 15.15 -16.13 -34.22
CA PRO A 151 15.51 -17.48 -34.65
C PRO A 151 14.30 -18.33 -35.05
N THR A 152 13.18 -18.20 -34.31
CA THR A 152 11.94 -18.92 -34.62
C THR A 152 11.34 -18.47 -35.96
N LEU A 153 11.41 -17.18 -36.28
CA LEU A 153 10.97 -16.64 -37.56
C LEU A 153 11.82 -17.18 -38.71
N ILE A 154 13.15 -17.19 -38.56
CA ILE A 154 14.06 -17.77 -39.56
C ILE A 154 13.75 -19.26 -39.76
N ALA A 155 13.59 -20.02 -38.66
CA ALA A 155 13.27 -21.43 -38.73
C ALA A 155 11.92 -21.68 -39.42
N SER A 156 10.92 -20.83 -39.15
CA SER A 156 9.61 -20.89 -39.81
C SER A 156 9.71 -20.62 -41.31
N ILE A 157 10.44 -19.58 -41.73
CA ILE A 157 10.62 -19.22 -43.15
C ILE A 157 11.29 -20.36 -43.92
N TYR A 158 12.37 -20.92 -43.37
CA TYR A 158 13.08 -22.05 -43.99
C TYR A 158 12.33 -23.38 -43.87
N GLY A 159 11.31 -23.47 -43.02
CA GLY A 159 10.41 -24.62 -42.92
C GLY A 159 9.24 -24.60 -43.91
N MET A 160 9.04 -23.51 -44.66
CA MET A 160 7.98 -23.39 -45.65
C MET A 160 8.36 -24.12 -46.95
N ASN A 161 7.45 -24.92 -47.53
CA ASN A 161 7.69 -25.66 -48.78
C ASN A 161 7.44 -24.81 -50.04
N PHE A 162 8.23 -23.73 -50.25
CA PHE A 162 8.13 -22.95 -51.49
C PHE A 162 8.99 -23.54 -52.61
N GLU A 163 8.42 -23.60 -53.82
CA GLU A 163 9.06 -24.15 -55.02
C GLU A 163 10.16 -23.22 -55.60
N PHE A 164 10.09 -21.91 -55.28
CA PHE A 164 11.08 -20.90 -55.68
C PHE A 164 11.75 -20.28 -54.43
N MET A 165 12.75 -20.97 -53.87
CA MET A 165 13.65 -20.43 -52.85
C MET A 165 15.07 -20.27 -53.42
N PRO A 166 15.44 -19.11 -53.99
CA PRO A 166 16.77 -18.90 -54.60
C PRO A 166 17.93 -19.05 -53.59
N GLU A 167 17.65 -18.88 -52.30
CA GLU A 167 18.58 -19.04 -51.19
C GLU A 167 18.96 -20.51 -50.92
N LEU A 168 18.08 -21.46 -51.28
CA LEU A 168 18.26 -22.90 -51.02
C LEU A 168 19.16 -23.56 -52.07
N SER A 169 19.22 -23.01 -53.29
CA SER A 169 20.18 -23.41 -54.32
C SER A 169 21.62 -22.99 -54.02
N TRP A 170 21.84 -22.18 -52.98
CA TRP A 170 23.17 -21.74 -52.57
C TRP A 170 23.75 -22.67 -51.50
N VAL A 171 24.92 -23.25 -51.77
CA VAL A 171 25.61 -24.20 -50.87
C VAL A 171 25.83 -23.64 -49.45
N TYR A 172 25.91 -22.31 -49.31
CA TYR A 172 26.11 -21.63 -48.03
C TYR A 172 24.82 -21.14 -47.34
N GLY A 173 23.64 -21.27 -47.97
CA GLY A 173 22.39 -20.73 -47.42
C GLY A 173 22.00 -21.36 -46.07
N TYR A 174 22.12 -22.68 -45.95
CA TYR A 174 21.81 -23.40 -44.71
C TYR A 174 22.83 -23.16 -43.56
N PRO A 175 24.17 -23.20 -43.80
CA PRO A 175 25.13 -22.76 -42.79
C PRO A 175 24.95 -21.31 -42.35
N LEU A 176 24.65 -20.40 -43.28
CA LEU A 176 24.45 -18.97 -43.00
C LEU A 176 23.21 -18.73 -42.13
N SER A 177 22.10 -19.42 -42.38
CA SER A 177 20.88 -19.29 -41.58
C SER A 177 21.08 -19.78 -40.15
N LEU A 178 21.82 -20.87 -39.94
CA LEU A 178 22.22 -21.33 -38.60
C LEU A 178 23.10 -20.29 -37.88
N VAL A 179 24.09 -19.71 -38.56
CA VAL A 179 24.94 -18.65 -37.99
C VAL A 179 24.10 -17.42 -37.62
N LEU A 180 23.17 -17.01 -38.48
CA LEU A 180 22.23 -15.91 -38.22
C LEU A 180 21.37 -16.20 -36.97
N MET A 181 20.81 -17.40 -36.83
CA MET A 181 20.03 -17.79 -35.64
C MET A 181 20.87 -17.67 -34.35
N VAL A 182 22.12 -18.14 -34.37
CA VAL A 182 23.03 -18.04 -33.22
C VAL A 182 23.38 -16.59 -32.90
N ILE A 183 23.65 -15.77 -33.92
CA ILE A 183 23.90 -14.33 -33.75
C ILE A 183 22.67 -13.67 -33.12
N PHE A 184 21.47 -13.92 -33.62
CA PHE A 184 20.23 -13.35 -33.08
C PHE A 184 19.88 -13.84 -31.68
N ALA A 185 20.35 -15.01 -31.26
CA ALA A 185 20.20 -15.46 -29.87
C ALA A 185 21.20 -14.76 -28.92
N ILE A 186 22.45 -14.57 -29.35
CA ILE A 186 23.53 -14.04 -28.50
C ILE A 186 23.51 -12.51 -28.42
N LEU A 187 23.21 -11.84 -29.52
CA LEU A 187 23.32 -10.37 -29.63
C LEU A 187 22.38 -9.64 -28.65
N PRO A 188 21.10 -10.02 -28.49
CA PRO A 188 20.23 -9.44 -27.47
C PRO A 188 20.70 -9.76 -26.05
N TYR A 189 21.16 -11.00 -25.80
CA TYR A 189 21.64 -11.40 -24.47
C TYR A 189 22.82 -10.52 -24.01
N VAL A 190 23.80 -10.30 -24.88
CA VAL A 190 24.96 -9.43 -24.59
C VAL A 190 24.53 -7.97 -24.42
N PHE A 191 23.60 -7.49 -25.25
CA PHE A 191 23.06 -6.13 -25.14
C PHE A 191 22.34 -5.88 -23.81
N PHE A 192 21.49 -6.81 -23.37
CA PHE A 192 20.78 -6.71 -22.08
C PHE A 192 21.73 -6.81 -20.89
N LYS A 193 22.76 -7.65 -20.97
CA LYS A 193 23.81 -7.76 -19.94
C LYS A 193 24.62 -6.46 -19.81
N TYR A 194 24.99 -5.83 -20.92
CA TYR A 194 25.73 -4.55 -20.90
C TYR A 194 24.90 -3.40 -20.32
N ARG A 195 23.59 -3.44 -20.51
CA ARG A 195 22.64 -2.45 -19.95
C ARG A 195 22.36 -2.64 -18.45
N GLY A 196 22.86 -3.70 -17.81
CA GLY A 196 22.58 -4.01 -16.41
C GLY A 196 21.12 -4.40 -16.15
N TRP A 197 20.42 -4.93 -17.17
CA TRP A 197 19.03 -5.38 -17.06
C TRP A 197 18.91 -6.84 -16.60
N LEU A 198 20.05 -7.52 -16.50
CA LEU A 198 20.23 -8.90 -16.06
C LEU A 198 21.27 -8.95 -14.94
#